data_AF-X1SRT0-F1
#
_entry.id   AF-X1SRT0-F1
#
_cell.length_a   1.000
_cell.length_b   1.000
_cell.length_c   1.000
_cell.angle_alpha   90.00
_cell.angle_beta   90.00
_cell.angle_gamma   90.00
#
_symmetry.space_group_name_H-M   'P 1'
#
loop_
_entity.id
_entity.type
_entity.pdbx_description
1 polymer ?
#
loop_
_entity_poly.entity_id
_entity_poly.type
_entity_poly.pdbx_seq_one_letter_code
_entity_poly.pdbx_strand_id
1 'polypeptide(L)'
;MNGNGRGKEINEVLGRMGNEVVSLIATCRNLGENYAKLVELLAALPSAKYEEMAGFRDRVILEHRDKVGNLIAVRDSGWQEHECLTNTGFASVAGLLLIDVGDTGYDYIGIGTGVVAADPTDTDLGTPVKRKAGTGTRQTTAVANDTSQIVVTFAAADTLSGT
;
A
#
# COMPACT_ATOMS: atom_id res chain seq x y z
N MET A 1 7.42 16.79 50.27
CA MET A 1 8.74 16.71 49.59
C MET A 1 8.56 16.27 48.14
N ASN A 2 8.07 17.14 47.24
CA ASN A 2 7.77 16.77 45.83
C ASN A 2 8.40 17.70 44.78
N GLY A 3 9.44 18.48 45.15
CA GLY A 3 10.10 19.44 44.26
C GLY A 3 11.33 18.93 43.51
N ASN A 4 11.87 17.76 43.87
CA ASN A 4 13.19 17.30 43.40
C ASN A 4 13.14 16.41 42.14
N GLY A 5 12.02 15.70 41.90
CA GLY A 5 11.88 14.79 40.75
C GLY A 5 11.78 15.51 39.42
N ARG A 6 10.93 16.56 39.35
CA ARG A 6 10.71 17.33 38.12
C ARG A 6 11.95 18.12 37.69
N GLY A 7 12.72 18.65 38.64
CA GLY A 7 13.98 19.33 38.36
C GLY A 7 15.04 18.39 37.77
N LYS A 8 15.11 17.15 38.28
CA LYS A 8 16.00 16.11 37.74
C LYS A 8 15.63 15.74 36.31
N GLU A 9 14.33 15.53 36.05
CA GLU A 9 13.82 15.20 34.72
C GLU A 9 14.09 16.32 33.70
N ILE A 10 13.88 17.59 34.09
CA ILE A 10 14.21 18.74 33.24
C ILE A 10 15.70 18.75 32.89
N ASN A 11 16.58 18.51 33.86
CA ASN A 11 18.03 18.48 33.60
C ASN A 11 18.44 17.32 32.69
N GLU A 12 17.81 16.15 32.82
CA GLU A 12 18.04 15.00 31.93
C GLU A 12 17.57 15.27 30.50
N VAL A 13 16.42 15.92 30.33
CA VAL A 13 15.92 16.36 29.01
C VAL A 13 16.87 17.40 28.41
N LEU A 14 17.26 18.43 29.16
CA LEU A 14 18.18 19.46 28.68
C LEU A 14 19.56 18.89 28.30
N GLY A 15 20.07 17.92 29.06
CA GLY A 15 21.32 17.22 28.74
C GLY A 15 21.22 16.44 27.42
N ARG A 16 20.11 15.74 27.18
CA ARG A 16 19.86 15.06 25.90
C ARG A 16 19.75 16.04 24.75
N MET A 17 18.98 17.11 24.91
CA MET A 17 18.84 18.17 23.90
C MET A 17 20.20 18.81 23.57
N GLY A 18 21.05 19.06 24.56
CA GLY A 18 22.40 19.57 24.34
C GLY A 18 23.24 18.65 23.45
N ASN A 19 23.21 17.35 23.71
CA ASN A 19 23.93 16.35 22.90
C ASN A 19 23.38 16.27 21.47
N GLU A 20 22.06 16.31 21.30
CA GLU A 20 21.40 16.30 19.99
C GLU A 20 21.77 17.54 19.17
N VAL A 21 21.76 18.73 19.79
CA VAL A 21 22.16 19.99 19.13
C VAL A 21 23.62 19.94 18.69
N VAL A 22 24.53 19.42 19.53
CA VAL A 22 25.94 19.28 19.17
C VAL A 22 26.12 18.31 18.00
N SER A 23 25.40 17.18 17.99
CA SER A 23 25.43 16.22 16.89
C SER A 23 24.89 16.81 15.58
N LEU A 24 23.84 17.64 15.65
CA LEU A 24 23.29 18.34 14.50
C LEU A 24 24.32 19.33 13.95
N ILE A 25 24.95 20.14 14.81
CA ILE A 25 26.00 21.10 14.41
C ILE A 25 27.16 20.38 13.72
N ALA A 26 27.63 19.25 14.26
CA ALA A 26 28.70 18.48 13.64
C ALA A 26 28.31 17.99 12.23
N THR A 27 27.09 17.47 12.09
CA THR A 27 26.55 17.03 10.79
C THR A 27 26.47 18.19 9.79
N CYS A 28 25.97 19.34 10.21
CA CYS A 28 25.88 20.53 9.36
C CYS A 28 27.26 21.02 8.89
N ARG A 29 28.28 21.00 9.76
CA ARG A 29 29.65 21.38 9.39
C ARG A 29 30.26 20.41 8.39
N ASN A 30 30.14 19.11 8.65
CA ASN A 30 30.61 18.07 7.73
C ASN A 30 29.94 18.21 6.36
N LEU A 31 28.64 18.51 6.32
CA LEU A 31 27.91 18.74 5.07
C LEU A 31 28.45 19.96 4.31
N GLY A 32 28.72 21.06 5.01
CA GLY A 32 29.32 22.26 4.41
C GLY A 32 30.73 22.01 3.84
N GLU A 33 31.58 21.28 4.57
CA GLU A 33 32.92 20.91 4.12
C GLU A 33 32.88 19.99 2.90
N ASN A 34 32.00 18.98 2.92
CA ASN A 34 31.79 18.08 1.79
C ASN A 34 31.27 18.82 0.55
N TYR A 35 30.35 19.77 0.72
CA TYR A 35 29.85 20.60 -0.37
C TYR A 35 30.96 21.46 -0.97
N ALA A 36 31.75 22.13 -0.14
CA ALA A 36 32.89 22.92 -0.61
C ALA A 36 33.89 22.05 -1.40
N LYS A 37 34.17 20.83 -0.91
CA LYS A 37 35.06 19.89 -1.60
C LYS A 37 34.49 19.41 -2.93
N LEU A 38 33.18 19.14 -2.98
CA LEU A 38 32.49 18.76 -4.21
C LEU A 38 32.62 19.86 -5.28
N VAL A 39 32.41 21.12 -4.91
CA VAL A 39 32.54 22.26 -5.84
C VAL A 39 33.97 22.36 -6.38
N GLU A 40 34.99 22.21 -5.54
CA GLU A 40 36.40 22.21 -5.96
C GLU A 40 36.68 21.09 -6.97
N LEU A 41 36.19 19.87 -6.69
CA LEU A 41 36.37 18.71 -7.56
C LEU A 41 35.65 18.90 -8.91
N LEU A 42 34.41 19.41 -8.91
CA LEU A 42 33.66 19.67 -10.13
C LEU A 42 34.32 20.76 -11.00
N ALA A 43 34.87 21.81 -10.38
CA ALA A 43 35.57 22.87 -11.09
C ALA A 43 36.89 22.41 -11.74
N ALA A 44 37.53 21.38 -11.19
CA ALA A 44 38.77 20.81 -11.71
C ALA A 44 38.56 19.82 -12.88
N LEU A 45 37.32 19.48 -13.23
CA LEU A 45 37.04 18.51 -14.29
C LEU A 45 37.24 19.12 -15.69
N PRO A 46 38.04 18.50 -16.57
CA PRO A 46 38.26 18.97 -17.93
C PRO A 46 37.07 18.60 -18.82
N SER A 47 36.05 19.47 -18.91
CA SER A 47 34.93 19.41 -19.87
C SER A 47 34.07 18.13 -19.92
N ALA A 48 34.38 17.10 -19.14
CA ALA A 48 33.58 15.90 -19.00
C ALA A 48 32.37 16.21 -18.14
N LYS A 49 31.16 16.03 -18.71
CA LYS A 49 29.90 16.13 -18.00
C LYS A 49 29.95 15.21 -16.78
N TYR A 50 30.00 15.78 -15.58
CA TYR A 50 29.69 15.02 -14.39
C TYR A 50 28.18 14.78 -14.41
N GLU A 51 27.79 13.56 -14.76
CA GLU A 51 26.39 13.14 -14.71
C GLU A 51 26.08 12.76 -13.27
N GLU A 52 25.37 13.64 -12.56
CA GLU A 52 24.79 13.29 -11.27
C GLU A 52 23.85 12.09 -11.48
N MET A 53 24.09 11.00 -10.76
CA MET A 53 23.09 9.93 -10.69
C MET A 53 21.85 10.53 -10.02
N ALA A 54 20.81 10.82 -10.80
CA ALA A 54 19.49 11.15 -10.28
C ALA A 54 19.00 9.99 -9.42
N GLY A 55 19.26 10.07 -8.11
CA GLY A 55 18.78 9.15 -7.12
C GLY A 55 17.34 9.49 -6.79
N PHE A 56 16.39 9.01 -7.58
CA PHE A 56 15.01 8.96 -7.13
C PHE A 56 14.93 7.94 -5.98
N ARG A 57 14.23 8.32 -4.90
CA ARG A 57 14.05 7.45 -3.72
C ARG A 57 13.10 6.28 -3.97
N ASP A 58 12.50 6.20 -5.16
CA ASP A 58 11.48 5.23 -5.54
C ASP A 58 11.87 4.52 -6.86
N ARG A 59 11.20 3.42 -7.20
CA ARG A 59 11.50 2.64 -8.42
C ARG A 59 11.28 3.50 -9.66
N VAL A 60 12.30 3.57 -10.51
CA VAL A 60 12.27 4.28 -11.77
C VAL A 60 12.52 3.28 -12.89
N ILE A 61 11.58 3.20 -13.82
CA ILE A 61 11.73 2.49 -15.09
C ILE A 61 11.95 3.55 -16.17
N LEU A 62 13.17 3.58 -16.71
CA LEU A 62 13.54 4.46 -17.81
C LEU A 62 13.52 3.65 -19.10
N GLU A 63 12.63 4.02 -20.01
CA GLU A 63 12.57 3.47 -21.35
C GLU A 63 13.14 4.48 -22.35
N HIS A 64 14.22 4.11 -23.03
CA HIS A 64 14.71 4.84 -24.18
C HIS A 64 14.05 4.24 -25.43
N ARG A 65 13.27 5.05 -26.13
CA ARG A 65 12.58 4.67 -27.37
C ARG A 65 13.08 5.50 -28.55
N ASP A 66 13.05 4.91 -29.73
CA ASP A 66 13.30 5.64 -30.98
C ASP A 66 12.13 6.58 -31.33
N LYS A 67 12.31 7.40 -32.36
CA LYS A 67 11.28 8.33 -32.85
C LYS A 67 9.99 7.66 -33.36
N VAL A 68 10.00 6.34 -33.56
CA VAL A 68 8.88 5.52 -34.05
C VAL A 68 8.22 4.77 -32.88
N GLY A 69 8.78 4.87 -31.67
CA GLY A 69 8.29 4.23 -30.45
C GLY A 69 8.92 2.86 -30.15
N ASN A 70 9.87 2.37 -30.97
CA ASN A 70 10.55 1.11 -30.71
C ASN A 70 11.51 1.25 -29.52
N LEU A 71 11.53 0.25 -28.66
CA LEU A 71 12.34 0.24 -27.45
C LEU A 71 13.82 -0.01 -27.79
N ILE A 72 14.69 0.93 -27.41
CA ILE A 72 16.15 0.85 -27.61
C ILE A 72 16.83 0.32 -26.35
N ALA A 73 16.45 0.83 -25.17
CA ALA A 73 17.05 0.43 -23.90
C ALA A 73 16.07 0.60 -22.75
N VAL A 74 16.20 -0.26 -21.74
CA VAL A 74 15.48 -0.15 -20.47
C VAL A 74 16.49 -0.11 -19.34
N ARG A 75 16.30 0.82 -18.40
CA ARG A 75 16.96 0.79 -17.10
C ARG A 75 15.89 0.75 -16.02
N ASP A 76 15.86 -0.35 -15.29
CA ASP A 76 15.09 -0.49 -14.07
C ASP A 76 16.01 -0.26 -12.88
N SER A 77 15.70 0.75 -12.06
CA SER A 77 16.48 1.02 -10.86
C SER A 77 16.30 -0.06 -9.79
N GLY A 78 15.32 -0.96 -9.96
CA GLY A 78 15.11 -2.22 -9.25
C GLY A 78 15.38 -2.15 -7.75
N TRP A 79 14.35 -1.94 -6.92
CA TRP A 79 14.41 -2.21 -5.47
C TRP A 79 13.03 -2.21 -4.79
N GLN A 80 12.02 -2.79 -5.44
CA GLN A 80 10.82 -3.27 -4.75
C GLN A 80 10.27 -4.50 -5.50
N GLU A 81 10.75 -5.68 -5.12
CA GLU A 81 10.05 -6.96 -5.36
C GLU A 81 8.90 -7.19 -4.36
N HIS A 82 8.58 -6.20 -3.53
CA HIS A 82 7.44 -6.29 -2.65
C HIS A 82 6.19 -5.95 -3.47
N GLU A 83 5.36 -6.96 -3.69
CA GLU A 83 3.93 -6.75 -3.94
C GLU A 83 3.44 -5.74 -2.89
N CYS A 84 2.99 -4.54 -3.32
CA CYS A 84 2.53 -3.50 -2.40
C CYS A 84 1.33 -3.94 -1.55
N LEU A 85 0.71 -5.07 -1.91
CA LEU A 85 -0.31 -5.76 -1.16
C LEU A 85 0.36 -6.83 -0.30
N THR A 86 0.45 -6.56 1.00
CA THR A 86 0.94 -7.55 1.95
C THR A 86 -0.06 -8.69 2.12
N ASN A 87 0.40 -9.85 2.61
CA ASN A 87 -0.47 -10.93 3.08
C ASN A 87 -1.55 -10.43 4.05
N THR A 88 -1.19 -9.48 4.92
CA THR A 88 -2.14 -8.79 5.80
C THR A 88 -3.17 -7.98 5.01
N GLY A 89 -2.74 -7.28 3.95
CA GLY A 89 -3.63 -6.56 3.03
C GLY A 89 -4.64 -7.47 2.34
N PHE A 90 -4.21 -8.64 1.82
CA PHE A 90 -5.12 -9.63 1.26
C PHE A 90 -6.13 -10.16 2.30
N ALA A 91 -5.66 -10.49 3.52
CA ALA A 91 -6.54 -10.94 4.60
C ALA A 91 -7.52 -9.85 5.08
N SER A 92 -7.13 -8.58 4.99
CA SER A 92 -8.00 -7.42 5.27
C SER A 92 -9.04 -7.22 4.19
N VAL A 93 -8.67 -7.25 2.90
CA VAL A 93 -9.63 -7.16 1.78
C VAL A 93 -10.64 -8.31 1.85
N ALA A 94 -10.16 -9.54 2.08
CA ALA A 94 -11.04 -10.70 2.24
C ALA A 94 -11.99 -10.55 3.45
N GLY A 95 -11.54 -9.92 4.54
CA GLY A 95 -12.39 -9.60 5.69
C GLY A 95 -13.42 -8.50 5.41
N LEU A 96 -13.06 -7.48 4.63
CA LEU A 96 -13.95 -6.35 4.30
C LEU A 96 -15.08 -6.74 3.34
N LEU A 97 -14.88 -7.78 2.52
CA LEU A 97 -15.97 -8.38 1.73
C LEU A 97 -17.01 -9.09 2.61
N LEU A 98 -16.65 -9.43 3.85
CA LEU A 98 -17.45 -10.25 4.77
C LEU A 98 -17.96 -9.49 6.01
N ILE A 99 -17.58 -8.22 6.21
CA ILE A 99 -17.99 -7.42 7.39
C ILE A 99 -18.11 -5.93 7.02
N ASP A 100 -19.24 -5.35 7.43
CA ASP A 100 -19.70 -3.97 7.22
C ASP A 100 -18.73 -2.86 7.64
N VAL A 101 -18.42 -1.97 6.70
CA VAL A 101 -17.86 -0.63 6.97
C VAL A 101 -18.62 0.49 6.24
N GLY A 102 -19.71 0.23 5.51
CA GLY A 102 -20.41 1.34 4.81
C GLY A 102 -21.79 1.10 4.21
N ASP A 103 -22.26 -0.14 4.06
CA ASP A 103 -23.62 -0.47 3.64
C ASP A 103 -24.00 -1.86 4.20
N THR A 104 -25.29 -2.24 4.15
CA THR A 104 -25.76 -3.54 4.66
C THR A 104 -25.02 -4.66 3.93
N GLY A 105 -24.21 -5.45 4.65
CA GLY A 105 -23.19 -6.31 4.07
C GLY A 105 -23.65 -7.17 2.91
N TYR A 106 -22.78 -7.30 1.91
CA TYR A 106 -22.91 -8.23 0.79
C TYR A 106 -22.77 -9.71 1.22
N ASP A 107 -23.01 -10.02 2.49
CA ASP A 107 -23.04 -11.35 3.11
C ASP A 107 -24.32 -12.11 2.76
N TYR A 108 -24.74 -12.06 1.50
CA TYR A 108 -25.90 -12.79 1.03
C TYR A 108 -25.63 -13.39 -0.34
N ILE A 109 -26.26 -14.53 -0.59
CA ILE A 109 -26.34 -15.09 -1.94
C ILE A 109 -27.75 -14.87 -2.45
N GLY A 110 -27.84 -14.30 -3.66
CA GLY A 110 -29.09 -14.08 -4.38
C GLY A 110 -29.25 -15.06 -5.54
N ILE A 111 -30.50 -15.45 -5.80
CA ILE A 111 -30.90 -16.19 -7.00
C ILE A 111 -31.79 -15.26 -7.82
N GLY A 112 -31.54 -15.17 -9.12
CA GLY A 112 -32.35 -14.39 -10.05
C GLY A 112 -32.52 -15.07 -11.41
N THR A 113 -33.53 -14.64 -12.16
CA THR A 113 -33.93 -15.19 -13.47
C THR A 113 -33.85 -14.16 -14.59
N GLY A 114 -33.06 -13.10 -14.38
CA GLY A 114 -32.84 -12.07 -15.40
C GLY A 114 -32.32 -12.68 -16.71
N VAL A 115 -32.86 -12.21 -17.83
CA VAL A 115 -32.48 -12.67 -19.18
C VAL A 115 -31.51 -11.72 -19.89
N VAL A 116 -31.25 -10.56 -19.30
CA VAL A 116 -30.28 -9.56 -19.78
C VAL A 116 -28.91 -9.87 -19.18
N ALA A 117 -27.85 -9.67 -19.97
CA ALA A 117 -26.48 -9.82 -19.48
C ALA A 117 -26.23 -8.80 -18.35
N ALA A 118 -25.52 -9.24 -17.30
CA ALA A 118 -25.15 -8.36 -16.20
C ALA A 118 -24.26 -7.21 -16.70
N ASP A 119 -24.60 -6.00 -16.29
CA ASP A 119 -23.87 -4.77 -16.59
C ASP A 119 -23.10 -4.29 -15.34
N PRO A 120 -21.89 -3.72 -15.47
CA PRO A 120 -21.15 -3.18 -14.33
C PRO A 120 -21.88 -2.07 -13.55
N THR A 121 -22.92 -1.46 -14.12
CA THR A 121 -23.76 -0.45 -13.47
C THR A 121 -24.96 -1.06 -12.72
N ASP A 122 -25.20 -2.36 -12.85
CA ASP A 122 -26.30 -3.03 -12.15
C ASP A 122 -26.07 -3.00 -10.63
N THR A 123 -27.07 -2.54 -9.90
CA THR A 123 -27.07 -2.55 -8.43
C THR A 123 -27.84 -3.75 -7.85
N ASP A 124 -28.43 -4.59 -8.71
CA ASP A 124 -29.22 -5.77 -8.35
C ASP A 124 -29.21 -6.81 -9.50
N LEU A 125 -29.67 -8.03 -9.22
CA LEU A 125 -30.00 -9.05 -10.21
C LEU A 125 -31.15 -8.57 -11.10
N GLY A 126 -31.08 -8.85 -12.41
CA GLY A 126 -32.11 -8.39 -13.37
C GLY A 126 -33.55 -8.83 -13.05
N THR A 127 -33.74 -10.00 -12.43
CA THR A 127 -35.02 -10.43 -11.85
C THR A 127 -34.75 -11.22 -10.56
N PRO A 128 -34.76 -10.61 -9.37
CA PRO A 128 -34.43 -11.32 -8.13
C PRO A 128 -35.57 -12.24 -7.71
N VAL A 129 -35.25 -13.50 -7.40
CA VAL A 129 -36.20 -14.52 -6.92
C VAL A 129 -36.09 -14.70 -5.41
N LYS A 130 -34.86 -14.80 -4.90
CA LYS A 130 -34.62 -14.99 -3.46
C LYS A 130 -33.25 -14.45 -3.08
N ARG A 131 -33.14 -13.94 -1.85
CA ARG A 131 -31.87 -13.66 -1.17
C ARG A 131 -31.87 -14.32 0.19
N LYS A 132 -30.70 -14.78 0.62
CA LYS A 132 -30.50 -15.36 1.94
C LYS A 132 -29.13 -14.98 2.45
N ALA A 133 -29.09 -14.46 3.68
CA ALA A 133 -27.84 -14.18 4.36
C ALA A 133 -27.03 -15.47 4.50
N GLY A 134 -25.74 -15.39 4.21
CA GLY A 134 -24.81 -16.50 4.33
C GLY A 134 -23.92 -16.37 5.54
N THR A 135 -23.31 -17.48 5.91
CA THR A 135 -22.24 -17.46 6.91
C THR A 135 -20.94 -17.14 6.19
N GLY A 136 -20.42 -15.93 6.41
CA GLY A 136 -19.11 -15.49 5.94
C GLY A 136 -17.99 -16.09 6.77
N THR A 137 -16.98 -16.68 6.12
CA THR A 137 -15.74 -17.16 6.74
C THR A 137 -14.54 -16.83 5.86
N ARG A 138 -13.35 -16.70 6.48
CA ARG A 138 -12.09 -16.62 5.73
C ARG A 138 -11.47 -18.00 5.63
N GLN A 139 -11.02 -18.34 4.43
CA GLN A 139 -10.35 -19.59 4.09
C GLN A 139 -8.92 -19.29 3.64
N THR A 140 -8.08 -20.33 3.61
CA THR A 140 -6.69 -20.25 3.15
C THR A 140 -6.56 -21.04 1.86
N THR A 141 -6.23 -20.36 0.75
CA THR A 141 -5.95 -20.99 -0.55
C THR A 141 -4.44 -21.08 -0.78
N ALA A 142 -3.72 -19.98 -0.63
CA ALA A 142 -2.26 -19.92 -0.72
C ALA A 142 -1.63 -19.28 0.53
N VAL A 143 -2.27 -18.24 1.07
CA VAL A 143 -1.83 -17.48 2.25
C VAL A 143 -2.95 -17.45 3.29
N ALA A 144 -2.60 -17.42 4.58
CA ALA A 144 -3.57 -17.45 5.66
C ALA A 144 -4.65 -16.35 5.50
N ASN A 145 -5.92 -16.78 5.44
CA ASN A 145 -7.10 -15.91 5.31
C ASN A 145 -7.19 -15.10 4.00
N ASP A 146 -6.55 -15.55 2.92
CA ASP A 146 -6.55 -14.87 1.62
C ASP A 146 -7.87 -14.98 0.84
N THR A 147 -8.81 -15.81 1.30
CA THR A 147 -10.02 -16.14 0.54
C THR A 147 -11.28 -15.87 1.37
N SER A 148 -12.22 -15.10 0.82
CA SER A 148 -13.57 -14.94 1.40
C SER A 148 -14.48 -16.08 0.93
N GLN A 149 -15.19 -16.70 1.86
CA GLN A 149 -16.19 -17.72 1.56
C GLN A 149 -17.52 -17.37 2.21
N ILE A 150 -18.58 -17.36 1.41
CA ILE A 150 -19.97 -17.24 1.88
C ILE A 150 -20.67 -18.57 1.57
N VAL A 151 -21.21 -19.21 2.61
CA VAL A 151 -21.98 -20.45 2.47
C VAL A 151 -23.45 -20.19 2.79
N VAL A 152 -24.32 -20.58 1.85
CA VAL A 152 -25.79 -20.50 1.98
C VAL A 152 -26.39 -21.82 1.50
N THR A 153 -27.29 -22.38 2.30
CA THR A 153 -28.13 -23.51 1.88
C THR A 153 -29.53 -23.04 1.54
N PHE A 154 -29.95 -23.27 0.31
CA PHE A 154 -31.33 -23.11 -0.13
C PHE A 154 -32.07 -24.45 -0.05
N ALA A 155 -33.27 -24.44 0.52
CA ALA A 155 -34.11 -25.61 0.71
C ALA A 155 -35.54 -25.36 0.24
N ALA A 156 -36.37 -26.41 0.16
CA ALA A 156 -37.77 -26.30 -0.25
C ALA A 156 -38.58 -25.29 0.60
N ALA A 157 -38.22 -25.13 1.88
CA ALA A 157 -38.82 -24.15 2.78
C ALA A 157 -38.56 -22.69 2.37
N ASP A 158 -37.55 -22.43 1.53
CA ASP A 158 -37.25 -21.09 1.01
C ASP A 158 -38.20 -20.67 -0.13
N THR A 159 -39.22 -21.49 -0.41
CA THR A 159 -40.28 -21.30 -1.41
C THR A 159 -39.74 -21.10 -2.82
N LEU A 160 -38.63 -21.74 -3.13
CA LEU A 160 -38.07 -21.78 -4.47
C LEU A 160 -38.89 -22.76 -5.32
N SER A 161 -39.53 -22.25 -6.37
CA SER A 161 -40.17 -23.06 -7.40
C SER A 161 -39.26 -23.11 -8.62
N GLY A 162 -38.84 -24.31 -9.02
CA GLY A 162 -38.22 -24.54 -10.32
C GLY A 162 -39.29 -24.77 -11.38
N THR A 163 -39.12 -24.16 -12.55
CA THR A 163 -39.76 -24.60 -13.81
C THR A 163 -38.79 -25.46 -14.59
#